data_AF-A0A1Z4EP21-F1
#
_entry.id   AF-A0A1Z4EP21-F1
#
_cell.length_a   1.000
_cell.length_b   1.000
_cell.length_c   1.000
_cell.angle_alpha   90.00
_cell.angle_beta   90.00
_cell.angle_gamma   90.00
#
_symmetry.space_group_name_H-M   'P 1'
#
loop_
_entity.id
_entity.type
_entity.pdbx_description
1 polymer ?
#
loop_
_entity_poly.entity_id
_entity_poly.type
_entity_poly.pdbx_seq_one_letter_code
_entity_poly.pdbx_strand_id
1 'polypeptide(L)'
;MVAVLLWVTGAGAYVGSAVVARHRAQAAADLAALAAAARLPAGAAAACARASAVTREMHVDGMQCRVDDLDVLDIIVTAEVNVMIVGTARAAARAGPVDTA
;
A
#
# COMPACT_ATOMS: atom_id res chain seq x y z
N MET A 1 40.37 0.16 -7.57
CA MET A 1 39.66 0.90 -6.50
C MET A 1 38.37 1.54 -7.00
N VAL A 2 38.37 2.32 -8.08
CA VAL A 2 37.17 2.95 -8.66
C VAL A 2 36.05 1.93 -8.94
N ALA A 3 36.38 0.78 -9.56
CA ALA A 3 35.40 -0.27 -9.84
C ALA A 3 34.70 -0.84 -8.59
N VAL A 4 35.41 -0.94 -7.46
CA VAL A 4 34.84 -1.42 -6.19
C VAL A 4 33.87 -0.39 -5.62
N LEU A 5 34.24 0.90 -5.65
CA LEU A 5 33.35 1.98 -5.19
C LEU A 5 32.07 2.03 -6.02
N LEU A 6 32.17 1.96 -7.36
CA LEU A 6 31.00 1.94 -8.24
C LEU A 6 30.08 0.76 -7.92
N TRP A 7 30.64 -0.43 -7.66
CA TRP A 7 29.87 -1.61 -7.29
C TRP A 7 29.14 -1.44 -5.95
N VAL A 8 29.83 -0.95 -4.91
CA VAL A 8 29.24 -0.76 -3.59
C VAL A 8 28.14 0.30 -3.64
N THR A 9 28.39 1.44 -4.32
CA THR A 9 27.39 2.49 -4.46
C THR A 9 26.19 2.03 -5.28
N GLY A 10 26.41 1.27 -6.37
CA GLY A 10 25.34 0.70 -7.19
C GLY A 10 24.48 -0.30 -6.41
N ALA A 11 25.11 -1.21 -5.67
CA ALA A 11 24.40 -2.18 -4.81
C ALA A 11 23.62 -1.48 -3.69
N GLY A 12 24.21 -0.47 -3.06
CA GLY A 12 23.53 0.34 -2.03
C GLY A 12 22.33 1.10 -2.59
N ALA A 13 22.46 1.72 -3.76
CA ALA A 13 21.36 2.41 -4.43
C ALA A 13 20.23 1.43 -4.82
N TYR A 14 20.59 0.24 -5.29
CA TYR A 14 19.64 -0.82 -5.63
C TYR A 14 18.84 -1.26 -4.40
N VAL A 15 19.52 -1.66 -3.31
CA VAL A 15 18.86 -2.09 -2.07
C VAL A 15 18.03 -0.96 -1.46
N GLY A 16 18.56 0.26 -1.43
CA GLY A 16 17.83 1.44 -0.93
C GLY A 16 16.53 1.69 -1.70
N SER A 17 16.58 1.61 -3.03
CA SER A 17 15.37 1.78 -3.87
C SER A 17 14.32 0.69 -3.63
N ALA A 18 14.74 -0.56 -3.39
CA ALA A 18 13.86 -1.67 -3.05
C ALA A 18 13.15 -1.45 -1.71
N VAL A 19 13.89 -1.03 -0.68
CA VAL A 19 13.37 -0.80 0.68
C VAL A 19 12.38 0.37 0.68
N VAL A 20 12.72 1.48 0.01
CA VAL A 20 11.83 2.65 -0.08
C VAL A 20 10.52 2.29 -0.78
N ALA A 21 10.56 1.48 -1.84
CA ALA A 21 9.36 1.05 -2.53
C ALA A 21 8.46 0.13 -1.68
N ARG A 22 9.05 -0.80 -0.95
CA ARG A 22 8.35 -1.64 0.04
C ARG A 22 7.67 -0.80 1.11
N HIS A 23 8.39 0.15 1.72
CA HIS A 23 7.83 1.01 2.76
C HIS A 23 6.72 1.92 2.25
N ARG A 24 6.86 2.47 1.04
CA ARG A 24 5.78 3.26 0.42
C ARG A 24 4.54 2.42 0.15
N ALA A 25 4.71 1.20 -0.37
CA ALA A 25 3.58 0.30 -0.60
C ALA A 25 2.86 -0.05 0.71
N GLN A 26 3.60 -0.33 1.80
CA GLN A 26 3.02 -0.60 3.12
C GLN A 26 2.27 0.61 3.67
N ALA A 27 2.91 1.79 3.70
CA ALA A 27 2.28 3.00 4.22
C ALA A 27 1.01 3.38 3.45
N ALA A 28 1.00 3.22 2.13
CA ALA A 28 -0.18 3.46 1.32
C ALA A 28 -1.30 2.46 1.61
N ALA A 29 -0.98 1.18 1.78
CA ALA A 29 -1.96 0.15 2.13
C ALA A 29 -2.58 0.42 3.50
N ASP A 30 -1.79 0.76 4.51
CA ASP A 30 -2.27 1.04 5.88
C ASP A 30 -3.19 2.27 5.92
N LEU A 31 -2.79 3.37 5.28
CA LEU A 31 -3.61 4.58 5.21
C LEU A 31 -4.91 4.35 4.44
N ALA A 32 -4.86 3.59 3.34
CA ALA A 32 -6.03 3.26 2.56
C ALA A 32 -6.98 2.34 3.35
N ALA A 33 -6.46 1.35 4.07
CA ALA A 33 -7.25 0.45 4.92
C ALA A 33 -7.95 1.21 6.05
N LEU A 34 -7.24 2.10 6.76
CA LEU A 34 -7.83 2.96 7.80
C LEU A 34 -8.88 3.94 7.25
N ALA A 35 -8.61 4.54 6.08
CA ALA A 35 -9.55 5.46 5.44
C ALA A 35 -10.82 4.73 4.96
N ALA A 36 -10.68 3.48 4.55
CA ALA A 36 -11.79 2.61 4.20
C ALA A 36 -12.59 2.24 5.45
N ALA A 37 -11.91 1.78 6.52
CA ALA A 37 -12.46 1.45 7.84
C ALA A 37 -13.36 2.59 8.38
N ALA A 38 -12.89 3.84 8.27
CA ALA A 38 -13.64 5.03 8.70
C ALA A 38 -14.93 5.31 7.89
N ARG A 39 -15.13 4.66 6.74
CA ARG A 39 -16.30 4.85 5.87
C ARG A 39 -17.17 3.60 5.73
N LEU A 40 -16.86 2.51 6.44
CA LEU A 40 -17.72 1.31 6.50
C LEU A 40 -19.18 1.61 6.88
N PRO A 41 -19.48 2.52 7.84
CA PRO A 41 -20.87 2.82 8.21
C PRO A 41 -21.70 3.41 7.06
N ALA A 42 -21.05 4.01 6.06
CA ALA A 42 -21.71 4.56 4.86
C ALA A 42 -21.85 3.51 3.73
N GLY A 43 -21.41 2.27 3.96
CA GLY A 43 -21.48 1.15 3.02
C GLY A 43 -20.16 0.85 2.28
N ALA A 44 -20.05 -0.38 1.77
CA ALA A 44 -18.87 -0.90 1.08
C ALA A 44 -18.40 -0.04 -0.10
N ALA A 45 -19.33 0.50 -0.89
CA ALA A 45 -19.00 1.37 -2.01
C ALA A 45 -18.32 2.68 -1.57
N ALA A 46 -18.79 3.28 -0.47
CA ALA A 46 -18.21 4.51 0.10
C ALA A 46 -16.82 4.25 0.69
N ALA A 47 -16.63 3.10 1.35
CA ALA A 47 -15.34 2.65 1.87
C ALA A 47 -14.30 2.46 0.76
N CYS A 48 -14.63 1.71 -0.30
CA CYS A 48 -13.72 1.51 -1.42
C CYS A 48 -13.45 2.80 -2.20
N ALA A 49 -14.45 3.68 -2.36
CA ALA A 49 -14.24 5.00 -2.95
C ALA A 49 -13.23 5.82 -2.14
N ARG A 50 -13.29 5.79 -0.80
CA ARG A 50 -12.32 6.50 0.04
C ARG A 50 -10.92 5.89 -0.04
N ALA A 51 -10.79 4.56 -0.01
CA ALA A 51 -9.52 3.86 -0.23
C ALA A 51 -8.89 4.22 -1.58
N SER A 52 -9.71 4.32 -2.64
CA SER A 52 -9.26 4.73 -3.98
C SER A 52 -8.76 6.17 -4.05
N ALA A 53 -9.32 7.08 -3.23
CA ALA A 53 -8.85 8.46 -3.17
C ALA A 53 -7.47 8.54 -2.53
N VAL A 54 -7.28 7.83 -1.41
CA VAL A 54 -5.99 7.79 -0.69
C VAL A 54 -4.89 7.14 -1.53
N THR A 55 -5.18 6.01 -2.18
CA THR A 55 -4.20 5.33 -3.04
C THR A 55 -3.79 6.18 -4.25
N ARG A 56 -4.71 6.94 -4.85
CA ARG A 56 -4.39 7.93 -5.89
C ARG A 56 -3.51 9.07 -5.40
N GLU A 57 -3.81 9.63 -4.22
CA GLU A 57 -2.96 10.65 -3.60
C GLU A 57 -1.54 10.12 -3.33
N MET A 58 -1.44 8.84 -2.94
CA MET A 58 -0.17 8.15 -2.72
C MET A 58 0.54 7.68 -4.00
N HIS A 59 -0.01 7.98 -5.19
CA HIS A 59 0.54 7.59 -6.50
C HIS A 59 0.80 6.08 -6.61
N VAL A 60 -0.18 5.29 -6.13
CA VAL A 60 -0.18 3.83 -6.23
C VAL A 60 -1.08 3.43 -7.38
N ASP A 61 -0.52 2.76 -8.38
CA ASP A 61 -1.23 2.46 -9.63
C ASP A 61 -2.16 1.23 -9.53
N GLY A 62 -1.83 0.28 -8.65
CA GLY A 62 -2.59 -0.95 -8.47
C GLY A 62 -3.22 -1.00 -7.10
N MET A 63 -4.53 -0.71 -7.03
CA MET A 63 -5.34 -0.93 -5.84
C MET A 63 -6.49 -1.90 -6.07
N GLN A 64 -6.61 -2.87 -5.18
CA GLN A 64 -7.78 -3.75 -5.09
C GLN A 64 -8.42 -3.50 -3.74
N CYS A 65 -9.74 -3.32 -3.72
CA CYS A 65 -10.53 -3.18 -2.50
C CYS A 65 -11.51 -4.35 -2.47
N ARG A 66 -11.31 -5.27 -1.54
CA ARG A 66 -12.23 -6.37 -1.27
C ARG A 66 -12.74 -6.22 0.16
N VAL A 67 -14.06 -6.25 0.31
CA VAL A 67 -14.75 -6.32 1.59
C VAL A 67 -15.09 -7.78 1.84
N ASP A 68 -14.47 -8.41 2.83
CA ASP A 68 -14.80 -9.76 3.29
C ASP A 68 -15.70 -9.69 4.53
N ASP A 69 -16.77 -10.49 4.55
CA ASP A 69 -17.79 -10.53 5.62
C ASP A 69 -17.57 -11.69 6.62
N LEU A 70 -16.37 -12.29 6.62
CA LEU A 70 -16.09 -13.49 7.42
C LEU A 70 -15.85 -13.22 8.91
N ASP A 71 -15.35 -12.04 9.31
CA ASP A 71 -14.96 -11.76 10.70
C ASP A 71 -15.05 -10.25 11.04
N VAL A 72 -16.17 -9.60 10.68
CA VAL A 72 -16.32 -8.12 10.60
C VAL A 72 -15.80 -7.60 9.25
N LEU A 73 -16.51 -6.66 8.59
CA LEU A 73 -16.17 -6.14 7.26
C LEU A 73 -14.67 -5.78 7.18
N ASP A 74 -13.89 -6.61 6.51
CA ASP A 74 -12.45 -6.43 6.45
C ASP A 74 -12.04 -5.99 5.05
N ILE A 75 -11.29 -4.89 4.98
CA ILE A 75 -10.87 -4.29 3.72
C ILE A 75 -9.42 -4.63 3.44
N ILE A 76 -9.19 -5.39 2.37
CA ILE A 76 -7.84 -5.68 1.88
C ILE A 76 -7.52 -4.65 0.81
N VAL A 77 -6.55 -3.77 1.08
CA VAL A 77 -5.98 -2.86 0.08
C VAL A 77 -4.63 -3.39 -0.37
N THR A 78 -4.52 -3.75 -1.64
CA THR A 78 -3.22 -4.02 -2.26
C THR A 78 -2.66 -2.72 -2.84
N ALA A 79 -1.37 -2.43 -2.66
CA ALA A 79 -0.70 -1.28 -3.26
C ALA A 79 0.50 -1.74 -4.10
N GLU A 80 0.53 -1.34 -5.37
CA GLU A 80 1.66 -1.58 -6.28
C GLU A 80 2.49 -0.29 -6.50
N VAL A 81 3.79 -0.36 -6.22
CA VAL A 81 4.74 0.73 -6.51
C VAL A 81 5.75 0.24 -7.53
N ASN A 82 5.79 0.90 -8.70
CA ASN A 82 6.74 0.57 -9.75
C ASN A 82 8.09 1.26 -9.50
N VAL A 83 9.17 0.49 -9.47
CA VAL A 83 10.54 1.00 -9.39
C VAL A 83 11.25 0.60 -10.68
N MET A 84 11.65 1.60 -11.47
CA MET A 84 12.30 1.44 -12.78
C MET A 84 13.44 0.40 -12.79
N ILE A 85 14.12 0.19 -11.66
CA ILE A 85 15.30 -0.69 -11.53
C ILE A 85 14.98 -2.02 -10.82
N VAL A 86 13.92 -2.08 -10.00
CA VAL A 86 13.68 -3.20 -9.06
C VAL A 86 12.36 -3.95 -9.35
N GLY A 87 11.49 -3.40 -10.20
CA GLY A 87 10.18 -3.97 -10.51
C GLY A 87 9.05 -3.46 -9.61
N THR A 88 7.97 -4.22 -9.50
CA THR A 88 6.75 -3.82 -8.76
C THR A 88 6.77 -4.33 -7.32
N ALA A 89 6.76 -3.43 -6.34
CA ALA A 89 6.57 -3.78 -4.93
C ALA A 89 5.07 -3.86 -4.61
N ARG A 90 4.62 -5.01 -4.06
CA ARG A 90 3.25 -5.22 -3.59
C ARG A 90 3.19 -5.29 -2.08
N ALA A 91 2.23 -4.61 -1.47
CA ALA A 91 1.89 -4.75 -0.06
C ALA A 91 0.37 -4.81 0.10
N ALA A 92 -0.11 -5.57 1.09
CA ALA A 92 -1.52 -5.67 1.45
C ALA A 92 -1.70 -5.36 2.93
N ALA A 93 -2.71 -4.58 3.28
CA ALA A 93 -3.11 -4.28 4.65
C ALA A 93 -4.60 -4.59 4.84
N ARG A 94 -4.96 -5.06 6.05
CA ARG A 94 -6.33 -5.39 6.46
C ARG A 94 -6.71 -4.53 7.66
N ALA A 95 -7.85 -3.86 7.60
CA ALA A 95 -8.40 -3.10 8.72
C ALA A 95 -9.91 -3.36 8.83
N GLY A 96 -10.34 -3.63 10.07
CA GLY A 96 -11.75 -3.72 10.45
C GLY A 96 -12.28 -2.38 10.98
N PRO A 97 -13.62 -2.23 11.10
CA PRO A 97 -14.25 -1.05 11.68
C PRO A 97 -13.80 -0.85 13.13
N VAL A 98 -13.55 0.40 13.51
CA VAL A 98 -13.43 0.77 14.92
C VAL A 98 -14.80 0.54 15.57
N ASP A 99 -14.84 -0.30 16.60
CA ASP A 99 -16.07 -0.71 17.27
C ASP A 99 -16.99 0.49 17.49
N THR A 100 -18.13 0.50 16.80
CA THR A 100 -19.31 1.22 17.26
C THR A 100 -19.90 0.40 18.39
N ALA A 101 -19.30 0.52 19.58
CA ALA A 101 -19.96 0.19 20.84
C ALA A 101 -20.91 1.33 21.24
#